data_AF-A0A7C2VIM1-F1
#
_entry.id   AF-A0A7C2VIM1-F1
#
_cell.length_a   1.000
_cell.length_b   1.000
_cell.length_c   1.000
_cell.angle_alpha   90.00
_cell.angle_beta   90.00
_cell.angle_gamma   90.00
#
_symmetry.space_group_name_H-M   'P 1'
#
loop_
_entity.id
_entity.type
_entity.pdbx_description
1 polymer ?
#
loop_
_entity_poly.entity_id
_entity_poly.type
_entity_poly.pdbx_seq_one_letter_code
_entity_poly.pdbx_strand_id
1 'polypeptide(L)'
;MRFVVTGEDSAGERLEIDCVSLPGGEREPEHIHPFQESRCEVYRGRLRFRVAGAEQVVGEGEGIVIPPGVPHHFWVEGNEEAHYRQEFRPALKTEAFFDTLFALARAGKLNSRGMPPIMMLGILGQTFWQEIRITTPPEWVQRLLYAVLAPVGRAFGHRLPAQ
;
A
#
# COMPACT_ATOMS: atom_id res chain seq x y z
N MET A 1 6.05 10.35 -3.84
CA MET A 1 5.23 9.51 -4.72
C MET A 1 4.55 10.38 -5.77
N ARG A 2 4.45 9.92 -7.02
CA ARG A 2 3.79 10.60 -8.14
C ARG A 2 3.09 9.55 -9.02
N PHE A 3 1.84 9.78 -9.40
CA PHE A 3 1.16 8.95 -10.39
C PHE A 3 1.74 9.17 -11.79
N VAL A 4 1.95 8.09 -12.53
CA VAL A 4 2.49 8.11 -13.89
C VAL A 4 1.46 7.64 -14.90
N VAL A 5 0.70 6.60 -14.54
CA VAL A 5 -0.48 6.14 -15.28
C VAL A 5 -1.57 5.87 -14.24
N THR A 6 -2.68 6.59 -14.32
CA THR A 6 -3.83 6.40 -13.44
C THR A 6 -4.67 5.19 -13.88
N GLY A 7 -5.63 4.80 -13.02
CA GLY A 7 -6.63 3.82 -13.44
C GLY A 7 -7.47 4.31 -14.62
N GLU A 8 -7.74 5.61 -14.71
CA GLU A 8 -8.48 6.21 -15.83
C GLU A 8 -7.66 6.18 -17.14
N ASP A 9 -6.38 6.58 -17.08
CA ASP A 9 -5.47 6.60 -18.23
C ASP A 9 -5.33 5.22 -18.89
N SER A 10 -5.46 4.15 -18.10
CA SER A 10 -5.33 2.76 -18.55
C SER A 10 -6.66 2.03 -18.75
N ALA A 11 -7.81 2.72 -18.69
CA ALA A 11 -9.14 2.09 -18.71
C ALA A 11 -9.29 0.96 -17.66
N GLY A 12 -8.64 1.10 -16.50
CA GLY A 12 -8.67 0.19 -15.38
C GLY A 12 -7.65 -0.95 -15.44
N GLU A 13 -6.86 -1.06 -16.51
CA GLU A 13 -5.91 -2.16 -16.69
C GLU A 13 -4.75 -2.12 -15.71
N ARG A 14 -4.25 -0.92 -15.37
CA ARG A 14 -3.11 -0.77 -14.45
C ARG A 14 -3.01 0.59 -13.79
N LEU A 15 -2.37 0.61 -12.63
CA LEU A 15 -1.89 1.84 -11.99
C LEU A 15 -0.37 1.80 -11.97
N GLU A 16 0.28 2.90 -12.34
CA GLU A 16 1.74 3.07 -12.27
C GLU A 16 2.11 4.30 -11.45
N ILE A 17 3.09 4.13 -10.57
CA ILE A 17 3.48 5.11 -9.58
C ILE A 17 5.01 5.21 -9.49
N ASP A 18 5.55 6.42 -9.56
CA ASP A 18 6.93 6.69 -9.16
C ASP A 18 7.02 6.97 -7.66
N CYS A 19 7.91 6.23 -7.00
CA CYS A 19 8.12 6.30 -5.56
C CYS A 19 9.57 6.65 -5.22
N VAL A 20 9.72 7.33 -4.09
CA VAL A 20 11.01 7.55 -3.43
C VAL A 20 10.81 7.16 -1.97
N SER A 21 11.63 6.22 -1.49
CA SER A 21 11.65 5.79 -0.10
C SER A 21 12.98 6.19 0.53
N LEU A 22 12.91 6.85 1.68
CA LEU A 22 14.09 7.27 2.43
C LEU A 22 14.66 6.11 3.25
N PRO A 23 15.98 6.08 3.49
CA PRO A 23 16.57 5.14 4.43
C PRO A 23 16.03 5.41 5.85
N GLY A 24 16.02 4.37 6.69
CA GLY A 24 15.49 4.48 8.06
C GLY A 24 15.05 3.16 8.69
N GLY A 25 15.05 2.06 7.91
CA GLY A 25 14.69 0.73 8.41
C GLY A 25 13.19 0.53 8.66
N GLU A 26 12.38 1.57 8.42
CA GLU A 26 10.92 1.47 8.41
C GLU A 26 10.48 0.51 7.31
N ARG A 27 9.61 -0.41 7.71
CA ARG A 27 9.04 -1.45 6.86
C ARG A 27 7.56 -1.19 6.75
N GLU A 28 7.03 -1.35 5.56
CA GLU A 28 5.58 -1.40 5.43
C GLU A 28 5.01 -2.61 6.19
N PRO A 29 3.76 -2.53 6.66
CA PRO A 29 3.09 -3.70 7.21
C PRO A 29 3.01 -4.81 6.18
N GLU A 30 3.22 -6.06 6.61
CA GLU A 30 3.02 -7.21 5.73
C GLU A 30 1.55 -7.28 5.28
N HIS A 31 1.37 -7.38 3.97
CA HIS A 31 0.08 -7.33 3.34
C HIS A 31 0.00 -8.25 2.11
N ILE A 32 -1.20 -8.36 1.55
CA ILE A 32 -1.49 -9.03 0.29
C ILE A 32 -2.27 -8.07 -0.61
N HIS A 33 -2.10 -8.24 -1.92
CA HIS A 33 -3.01 -7.72 -2.94
C HIS A 33 -3.89 -8.86 -3.45
N PRO A 34 -5.16 -8.99 -3.00
CA PRO A 34 -5.97 -10.18 -3.27
C PRO A 34 -6.21 -10.47 -4.76
N PHE A 35 -6.30 -9.42 -5.57
CA PHE A 35 -6.68 -9.52 -6.97
C PHE A 35 -5.64 -8.89 -7.92
N GLN A 36 -4.59 -8.26 -7.39
CA GLN A 36 -3.63 -7.52 -8.20
C GLN A 36 -2.28 -8.21 -8.20
N GLU A 37 -1.68 -8.31 -9.39
CA GLU A 37 -0.24 -8.46 -9.52
C GLU A 37 0.41 -7.13 -9.13
N SER A 38 1.46 -7.21 -8.32
CA SER A 38 2.26 -6.06 -7.87
C SER A 38 3.66 -6.17 -8.48
N ARG A 39 4.08 -5.15 -9.23
CA ARG A 39 5.38 -5.08 -9.90
C ARG A 39 6.19 -3.92 -9.36
N CYS A 40 7.47 -4.14 -9.10
CA CYS A 40 8.39 -3.09 -8.70
C CYS A 40 9.65 -3.14 -9.57
N GLU A 41 10.04 -1.99 -10.12
CA GLU A 41 11.28 -1.80 -10.87
C GLU A 41 12.10 -0.70 -10.21
N VAL A 42 13.32 -1.01 -9.78
CA VAL A 42 14.19 -0.07 -9.07
C VAL A 42 15.15 0.56 -10.07
N TYR A 43 15.19 1.90 -10.13
CA TYR A 43 16.07 2.63 -11.04
C TYR A 43 17.10 3.51 -10.31
N ARG A 44 17.09 3.53 -8.97
CA ARG A 44 18.18 4.05 -8.13
C ARG A 44 18.08 3.46 -6.73
N GLY A 45 19.22 3.13 -6.11
CA GLY A 45 19.26 2.57 -4.76
C GLY A 45 18.84 1.11 -4.73
N ARG A 46 18.39 0.62 -3.57
CA ARG A 46 18.04 -0.80 -3.36
C ARG A 46 16.86 -0.95 -2.42
N LEU A 47 15.98 -1.90 -2.72
CA LEU A 47 14.90 -2.34 -1.85
C LEU A 47 15.13 -3.78 -1.43
N ARG A 48 14.80 -4.12 -0.19
CA ARG A 48 14.69 -5.50 0.27
C ARG A 48 13.23 -5.86 0.38
N PHE A 49 12.82 -6.89 -0.35
CA PHE A 49 11.50 -7.46 -0.30
C PHE A 49 11.52 -8.73 0.54
N ARG A 50 10.47 -8.93 1.34
CA ARG A 50 10.12 -10.24 1.88
C ARG A 50 8.82 -10.70 1.25
N VAL A 51 8.86 -11.78 0.48
CA VAL A 51 7.74 -12.33 -0.29
C VAL A 51 7.55 -13.79 0.09
N ALA A 52 6.34 -14.17 0.51
CA ALA A 52 6.03 -15.51 1.02
C ALA A 52 7.04 -16.01 2.08
N GLY A 53 7.56 -15.09 2.90
CA GLY A 53 8.54 -15.38 3.93
C GLY A 53 10.00 -15.41 3.49
N ALA A 54 10.29 -15.45 2.19
CA ALA A 54 11.65 -15.40 1.62
C ALA A 54 12.08 -13.95 1.36
N GLU A 55 13.34 -13.62 1.63
CA GLU A 55 13.89 -12.28 1.37
C GLU A 55 14.73 -12.24 0.09
N GLN A 56 14.61 -11.13 -0.65
CA GLN A 56 15.48 -10.81 -1.77
C GLN A 56 15.74 -9.29 -1.83
N VAL A 57 16.93 -8.92 -2.28
CA VAL A 57 17.27 -7.52 -2.58
C VAL A 57 17.03 -7.29 -4.07
N VAL A 58 16.41 -6.16 -4.40
CA VAL A 58 16.16 -5.68 -5.75
C VAL A 58 16.90 -4.34 -5.89
N GLY A 59 17.93 -4.31 -6.73
CA GLY A 59 18.77 -3.16 -6.97
C GLY A 59 18.46 -2.41 -8.26
N GLU A 60 19.27 -1.39 -8.54
CA GLU A 60 19.16 -0.57 -9.75
C GLU A 60 19.19 -1.41 -11.04
N GLY A 61 18.20 -1.20 -11.90
CA GLY A 61 18.00 -1.94 -13.15
C GLY A 61 17.28 -3.28 -12.98
N GLU A 62 17.00 -3.70 -11.75
CA GLU A 62 16.29 -4.94 -11.44
C GLU A 62 14.82 -4.69 -11.12
N GLY A 63 14.02 -5.76 -11.20
CA GLY A 63 12.61 -5.72 -10.82
C GLY A 63 12.11 -7.04 -10.24
N ILE A 64 10.95 -6.96 -9.59
CA ILE A 64 10.26 -8.09 -8.99
C ILE A 64 8.77 -8.05 -9.36
N VAL A 65 8.19 -9.24 -9.53
CA VAL A 65 6.75 -9.46 -9.73
C VAL A 65 6.22 -10.27 -8.55
N ILE A 66 5.17 -9.79 -7.92
CA ILE A 66 4.50 -10.42 -6.80
C ILE A 66 3.08 -10.81 -7.24
N PRO A 67 2.78 -12.11 -7.32
CA PRO A 67 1.45 -12.58 -7.72
C PRO A 67 0.34 -12.17 -6.75
N PRO A 68 -0.93 -12.13 -7.20
CA PRO A 68 -2.07 -11.90 -6.33
C PRO A 68 -2.12 -12.86 -5.14
N GLY A 69 -2.50 -12.32 -3.98
CA GLY A 69 -2.68 -13.08 -2.74
C GLY A 69 -1.40 -13.50 -2.03
N VAL A 70 -0.21 -13.20 -2.58
CA VAL A 70 1.06 -13.55 -1.95
C VAL A 70 1.44 -12.54 -0.87
N PRO A 71 1.67 -12.97 0.39
CA PRO A 71 2.13 -12.07 1.47
C PRO A 71 3.46 -11.42 1.14
N HIS A 72 3.53 -10.10 1.28
CA HIS A 72 4.76 -9.35 1.08
C HIS A 72 4.84 -8.06 1.88
N HIS A 73 6.07 -7.59 2.03
CA HIS A 73 6.41 -6.21 2.38
C HIS A 73 7.83 -5.88 1.91
N PHE A 74 8.18 -4.60 1.83
CA PHE A 74 9.55 -4.15 1.56
C PHE A 74 10.03 -3.02 2.47
N TRP A 75 11.34 -2.77 2.40
CA TRP A 75 12.01 -1.62 3.00
C TRP A 75 13.25 -1.22 2.20
N VAL A 76 13.77 -0.04 2.48
CA VAL A 76 15.04 0.43 1.87
C VAL A 76 16.21 -0.39 2.39
N GLU A 77 17.02 -0.90 1.46
CA GLU A 77 18.25 -1.63 1.78
C GLU A 77 19.46 -0.69 1.81
N GLY A 78 20.03 -0.51 3.00
CA GLY A 78 21.20 0.34 3.23
C GLY A 78 20.84 1.79 3.59
N ASN A 79 21.77 2.71 3.29
CA ASN A 79 21.72 4.11 3.76
C ASN A 79 21.42 5.11 2.63
N GLU A 80 21.04 4.64 1.45
CA GLU A 80 20.70 5.47 0.29
C GLU A 80 19.19 5.41 0.05
N GLU A 81 18.61 6.51 -0.42
CA GLU A 81 17.22 6.52 -0.86
C GLU A 81 17.02 5.59 -2.06
N ALA A 82 15.87 4.92 -2.12
CA ALA A 82 15.49 4.08 -3.23
C ALA A 82 14.45 4.78 -4.10
N HIS A 83 14.69 4.80 -5.42
CA HIS A 83 13.75 5.31 -6.42
C HIS A 83 13.29 4.16 -7.29
N TYR A 84 11.97 4.01 -7.42
CA TYR A 84 11.38 2.84 -8.05
C TYR A 84 10.01 3.16 -8.65
N ARG A 85 9.66 2.39 -9.68
CA ARG A 85 8.34 2.35 -10.30
C ARG A 85 7.57 1.19 -9.67
N GLN A 86 6.45 1.50 -9.03
CA GLN A 86 5.49 0.52 -8.55
C GLN A 86 4.31 0.43 -9.52
N GLU A 87 3.87 -0.77 -9.81
CA GLU A 87 2.76 -1.03 -10.72
C GLU A 87 1.80 -2.06 -10.13
N PHE A 88 0.50 -1.86 -10.38
CA PHE A 88 -0.56 -2.76 -9.94
C PHE A 88 -1.50 -3.11 -11.08
N ARG A 89 -1.78 -4.40 -11.28
CA ARG A 89 -2.71 -4.90 -12.32
C ARG A 89 -3.72 -5.90 -11.76
N PRO A 90 -5.04 -5.66 -11.90
CA PRO A 90 -5.69 -4.47 -12.46
C PRO A 90 -5.50 -3.21 -11.59
N ALA A 91 -5.84 -2.03 -12.09
CA ALA A 91 -5.67 -0.77 -11.34
C ALA A 91 -6.51 -0.74 -10.04
N LEU A 92 -7.76 -1.23 -10.13
CA LEU A 92 -8.78 -1.14 -9.08
C LEU A 92 -8.87 0.29 -8.49
N LYS A 93 -9.17 0.45 -7.19
CA LYS A 93 -9.20 1.76 -6.51
C LYS A 93 -7.89 2.07 -5.79
N THR A 94 -6.77 1.53 -6.27
CA THR A 94 -5.46 1.65 -5.62
C THR A 94 -4.98 3.10 -5.58
N GLU A 95 -5.30 3.88 -6.61
CA GLU A 95 -5.03 5.32 -6.66
C GLU A 95 -5.71 6.05 -5.51
N ALA A 96 -7.03 5.85 -5.35
CA ALA A 96 -7.82 6.42 -4.26
C ALA A 96 -7.34 5.96 -2.88
N PHE A 97 -6.82 4.74 -2.75
CA PHE A 97 -6.19 4.25 -1.51
C PHE A 97 -4.96 5.08 -1.16
N PHE A 98 -4.02 5.25 -2.11
CA PHE A 98 -2.81 6.03 -1.89
C PHE A 98 -3.13 7.51 -1.62
N ASP A 99 -4.02 8.12 -2.41
CA ASP A 99 -4.43 9.51 -2.19
C ASP A 99 -5.00 9.72 -0.79
N THR A 100 -5.80 8.76 -0.32
CA THR A 100 -6.32 8.79 1.04
C THR A 100 -5.20 8.73 2.08
N LEU A 101 -4.26 7.79 1.94
CA LEU A 101 -3.13 7.67 2.86
C LEU A 101 -2.27 8.94 2.88
N PHE A 102 -1.94 9.51 1.72
CA PHE A 102 -1.15 10.74 1.66
C PHE A 102 -1.90 11.95 2.21
N ALA A 103 -3.20 12.06 1.99
CA ALA A 103 -4.01 13.10 2.59
C ALA A 103 -4.03 12.99 4.13
N LEU A 104 -4.10 11.77 4.67
CA LEU A 104 -3.96 11.53 6.11
C LEU A 104 -2.56 11.87 6.63
N ALA A 105 -1.50 11.53 5.87
CA ALA A 105 -0.12 11.86 6.20
C ALA A 105 0.09 13.37 6.28
N ARG A 106 -0.35 14.11 5.25
CA ARG A 106 -0.28 15.59 5.21
C ARG A 106 -1.06 16.24 6.34
N ALA A 107 -2.14 15.63 6.79
CA ALA A 107 -2.92 16.09 7.93
C ALA A 107 -2.32 15.70 9.29
N GLY A 108 -1.16 15.04 9.34
CA GLY A 108 -0.52 14.58 10.57
C GLY A 108 -1.30 13.48 11.30
N LYS A 109 -2.14 12.73 10.58
CA LYS A 109 -3.05 11.73 11.16
C LYS A 109 -2.49 10.30 11.13
N LEU A 110 -1.33 10.08 10.53
CA LEU A 110 -0.64 8.79 10.57
C LEU A 110 0.32 8.76 11.77
N ASN A 111 0.46 7.60 12.40
CA ASN A 111 1.51 7.39 13.40
C ASN A 111 2.88 7.12 12.74
N SER A 112 3.93 6.93 13.55
CA SER A 112 5.29 6.66 13.05
C SER A 112 5.41 5.41 12.18
N ARG A 113 4.46 4.48 12.25
CA ARG A 113 4.41 3.28 11.40
C ARG A 113 3.57 3.49 10.14
N GLY A 114 3.22 4.73 9.81
CA GLY A 114 2.34 5.07 8.69
C GLY A 114 0.88 4.63 8.88
N MET A 115 0.49 4.20 10.08
CA MET A 115 -0.85 3.67 10.31
C MET A 115 -1.86 4.79 10.65
N PRO A 116 -3.06 4.76 10.06
CA PRO A 116 -4.12 5.72 10.34
C PRO A 116 -4.79 5.43 11.71
N PRO A 117 -5.60 6.37 12.24
CA PRO A 117 -6.35 6.15 13.47
C PRO A 117 -7.26 4.92 13.33
N ILE A 118 -7.47 4.17 14.40
CA ILE A 118 -8.19 2.88 14.34
C ILE A 118 -9.61 3.00 13.74
N MET A 119 -10.30 4.11 13.98
CA MET A 119 -11.61 4.39 13.39
C MET A 119 -11.53 4.57 11.86
N MET A 120 -10.46 5.19 11.38
CA MET A 120 -10.19 5.33 9.95
C MET A 120 -9.74 4.01 9.33
N LEU A 121 -9.02 3.17 10.07
CA LEU A 121 -8.62 1.85 9.63
C LEU A 121 -9.82 0.99 9.24
N GLY A 122 -10.93 1.07 9.98
CA GLY A 122 -12.18 0.37 9.61
C GLY A 122 -12.76 0.85 8.28
N ILE A 123 -12.78 2.16 8.04
CA ILE A 123 -13.29 2.75 6.80
C ILE A 123 -12.41 2.36 5.61
N LEU A 124 -11.08 2.45 5.76
CA LEU A 124 -10.11 2.06 4.73
C LEU A 124 -10.20 0.57 4.43
N GLY A 125 -10.20 -0.26 5.47
CA GLY A 125 -10.27 -1.71 5.34
C GLY A 125 -11.54 -2.20 4.65
N GLN A 126 -12.69 -1.55 4.86
CA GLN A 126 -13.90 -1.87 4.08
C GLN A 126 -13.84 -1.36 2.65
N THR A 127 -13.33 -0.14 2.45
CA THR A 127 -13.38 0.54 1.14
C THR A 127 -12.41 -0.10 0.16
N PHE A 128 -11.22 -0.47 0.63
CA PHE A 128 -10.10 -0.93 -0.17
C PHE A 128 -9.79 -2.43 0.03
N TRP A 129 -10.80 -3.21 0.43
CA TRP A 129 -10.66 -4.64 0.73
C TRP A 129 -10.24 -5.50 -0.46
N GLN A 130 -10.48 -5.02 -1.68
CA GLN A 130 -10.11 -5.72 -2.91
C GLN A 130 -8.66 -5.41 -3.30
N GLU A 131 -8.18 -4.24 -2.92
CA GLU A 131 -6.86 -3.73 -3.26
C GLU A 131 -5.81 -4.26 -2.30
N ILE A 132 -6.03 -4.15 -0.98
CA ILE A 132 -5.00 -4.45 0.01
C ILE A 132 -5.57 -5.00 1.32
N ARG A 133 -4.90 -5.99 1.90
CA ARG A 133 -5.23 -6.54 3.23
C ARG A 133 -3.95 -6.83 4.00
N ILE A 134 -3.92 -6.51 5.29
CA ILE A 134 -2.82 -6.91 6.17
C ILE A 134 -2.89 -8.41 6.46
N THR A 135 -1.76 -9.05 6.80
CA THR A 135 -1.75 -10.49 7.12
C THR A 135 -2.10 -10.80 8.57
N THR A 136 -1.95 -9.82 9.47
CA THR A 136 -2.24 -9.96 10.90
C THR A 136 -3.09 -8.78 11.38
N PRO A 137 -4.25 -9.00 12.04
CA PRO A 137 -4.82 -10.28 12.49
C PRO A 137 -5.49 -11.10 11.35
N PRO A 138 -5.99 -12.34 11.60
CA PRO A 138 -6.64 -13.16 10.56
C PRO A 138 -7.82 -12.48 9.87
N GLU A 139 -8.10 -12.85 8.61
CA GLU A 139 -9.09 -12.17 7.76
C GLU A 139 -10.47 -12.00 8.42
N TRP A 140 -11.00 -13.06 9.03
CA TRP A 140 -12.32 -13.01 9.67
C TRP A 140 -12.36 -12.01 10.85
N VAL A 141 -11.24 -11.85 11.56
CA VAL A 141 -11.09 -10.85 12.63
C VAL A 141 -11.09 -9.46 12.03
N GLN A 142 -10.31 -9.24 10.96
CA GLN A 142 -10.29 -7.95 10.25
C GLN A 142 -11.69 -7.57 9.76
N ARG A 143 -12.42 -8.51 9.15
CA ARG A 143 -13.80 -8.28 8.66
C ARG A 143 -14.74 -7.86 9.79
N LEU A 144 -14.70 -8.56 10.92
CA LEU A 144 -15.52 -8.20 12.09
C LEU A 144 -15.15 -6.82 12.64
N LEU A 145 -13.84 -6.55 12.82
CA LEU A 145 -13.35 -5.27 13.29
C LEU A 145 -13.79 -4.13 12.37
N TYR A 146 -13.63 -4.30 11.06
CA TYR A 146 -13.98 -3.26 10.09
C TYR A 146 -15.49 -3.07 10.00
N ALA A 147 -16.29 -4.14 10.11
CA ALA A 147 -17.76 -4.08 10.17
C ALA A 147 -18.26 -3.21 11.34
N VAL A 148 -17.57 -3.23 12.48
CA VAL A 148 -17.90 -2.41 13.66
C VAL A 148 -17.31 -0.99 13.55
N LEU A 149 -16.03 -0.88 13.20
CA LEU A 149 -15.30 0.40 13.24
C LEU A 149 -15.76 1.38 12.16
N ALA A 150 -16.10 0.90 10.95
CA ALA A 150 -16.46 1.78 9.85
C ALA A 150 -17.75 2.59 10.09
N PRO A 151 -18.91 2.00 10.49
CA PRO A 151 -20.12 2.79 10.75
C PRO A 151 -19.95 3.73 11.93
N VAL A 152 -19.25 3.29 12.99
CA VAL A 152 -18.96 4.13 14.16
C VAL A 152 -18.07 5.31 13.75
N GLY A 153 -16.99 5.05 13.01
CA GLY A 153 -16.12 6.10 12.47
C GLY A 153 -16.89 7.13 11.66
N ARG A 154 -17.76 6.68 10.75
CA ARG A 154 -18.62 7.58 9.94
C ARG A 154 -19.57 8.40 10.80
N ALA A 155 -20.16 7.81 11.85
CA ALA A 155 -21.03 8.51 12.79
C ALA A 155 -20.29 9.61 13.58
N PHE A 156 -19.02 9.39 13.91
CA PHE A 156 -18.14 10.39 14.52
C PHE A 156 -17.47 11.34 13.52
N GLY A 157 -17.95 11.38 12.26
CA GLY A 157 -17.50 12.34 11.25
C GLY A 157 -16.21 11.96 10.52
N HIS A 158 -15.66 10.76 10.73
CA HIS A 158 -14.55 10.28 9.91
C HIS A 158 -15.04 9.94 8.51
N ARG A 159 -14.38 10.52 7.51
CA ARG A 159 -14.65 10.28 6.09
C ARG A 159 -13.34 10.14 5.35
N LEU A 160 -13.40 9.42 4.22
CA LEU A 160 -12.32 9.49 3.25
C LEU A 160 -12.20 10.94 2.80
N PRO A 161 -10.97 11.46 2.61
CA PRO A 161 -10.74 12.74 1.95
C PRO A 161 -11.52 12.78 0.63
N ALA A 162 -12.02 13.96 0.26
CA ALA A 162 -12.59 14.14 -1.07
C ALA A 162 -11.50 13.82 -2.10
N GLN A 163 -11.87 13.02 -3.11
CA GLN A 163 -11.06 12.73 -4.29
C GLN A 163 -11.26 13.85 -5.29
#